data_AF-A0A7V5N1B2-F1
#
_entry.id   AF-A0A7V5N1B2-F1
#
_cell.length_a   1.000
_cell.length_b   1.000
_cell.length_c   1.000
_cell.angle_alpha   90.00
_cell.angle_beta   90.00
_cell.angle_gamma   90.00
#
_symmetry.space_group_name_H-M   'P 1'
#
loop_
_entity.id
_entity.type
_entity.pdbx_description
1 polymer ?
#
loop_
_entity_poly.entity_id
_entity_poly.type
_entity_poly.pdbx_seq_one_letter_code
_entity_poly.pdbx_strand_id
1 'polypeptide(L)'
;MSRKVSIERTLGDTHPNFPVGTVREGWELTPPREGEIYVLFTERGSLFRTSKVTEVSEGGFKTRNSVYRILVLQEEGDSSGHVTQEVTLAQSQMAPSPPDQGTKR
;
A
#
# COMPACT_ATOMS: atom_id res chain seq x y z
N MET A 1 8.70 -4.18 4.53
CA MET A 1 7.25 -4.19 4.29
C MET A 1 7.07 -4.04 2.80
N SER A 2 6.23 -4.87 2.19
CA SER A 2 5.89 -4.76 0.78
C SER A 2 5.07 -3.51 0.54
N ARG A 3 5.26 -2.87 -0.62
CA ARG A 3 4.43 -1.74 -1.03
C ARG A 3 4.13 -1.79 -2.50
N LYS A 4 2.93 -1.37 -2.85
CA LYS A 4 2.52 -1.17 -4.24
C LYS A 4 3.07 0.17 -4.70
N VAL A 5 3.74 0.16 -5.84
CA VAL A 5 4.39 1.34 -6.40
C VAL A 5 4.12 1.46 -7.89
N SER A 6 4.18 2.69 -8.37
CA SER A 6 4.23 3.05 -9.78
C SER A 6 5.62 3.59 -10.09
N ILE A 7 6.31 2.96 -11.04
CA ILE A 7 7.63 3.42 -11.50
C ILE A 7 7.52 3.97 -12.92
N GLU A 8 8.15 5.10 -13.17
CA GLU A 8 8.26 5.71 -14.48
C GLU A 8 9.73 5.83 -14.85
N ARG A 9 10.10 5.39 -16.05
CA ARG A 9 11.42 5.68 -16.60
C ARG A 9 11.45 7.10 -17.16
N THR A 10 12.10 8.02 -16.47
CA THR A 10 12.10 9.44 -16.86
C THR A 10 13.23 9.80 -17.81
N LEU A 11 14.38 9.11 -17.72
CA LEU A 11 15.55 9.33 -18.58
C LEU A 11 16.34 8.04 -18.81
N GLY A 12 17.12 8.00 -19.90
CA GLY A 12 18.09 6.95 -20.20
C GLY A 12 18.12 6.52 -21.67
N ASP A 13 19.01 5.59 -21.98
CA ASP A 13 19.20 5.08 -23.35
C ASP A 13 17.94 4.40 -23.91
N THR A 14 17.77 4.38 -25.23
CA THR A 14 16.64 3.66 -25.84
C THR A 14 16.68 2.17 -25.44
N HIS A 15 15.63 1.69 -24.77
CA HIS A 15 15.52 0.30 -24.36
C HIS A 15 14.25 -0.30 -24.97
N PRO A 16 14.34 -1.41 -25.72
CA PRO A 16 13.23 -1.91 -26.52
C PRO A 16 12.00 -2.30 -25.69
N ASN A 17 12.21 -2.78 -24.46
CA ASN A 17 11.13 -3.27 -23.59
C ASN A 17 10.68 -2.27 -22.51
N PHE A 18 11.35 -1.12 -22.42
CA PHE A 18 11.04 -0.10 -21.41
C PHE A 18 11.54 1.28 -21.84
N PRO A 19 10.94 1.89 -22.88
CA PRO A 19 11.32 3.22 -23.32
C PRO A 19 11.06 4.29 -22.25
N VAL A 20 11.70 5.45 -22.38
CA VAL A 20 11.42 6.62 -21.55
C VAL A 20 9.93 7.00 -21.65
N GLY A 21 9.33 7.39 -20.54
CA GLY A 21 7.91 7.66 -20.38
C GLY A 21 7.06 6.41 -20.09
N THR A 22 7.65 5.21 -20.08
CA THR A 22 6.90 4.00 -19.73
C THR A 22 6.69 3.93 -18.23
N VAL A 23 5.44 3.66 -17.84
CA VAL A 23 5.03 3.41 -16.47
C VAL A 23 4.81 1.91 -16.24
N ARG A 24 5.23 1.40 -15.08
CA ARG A 24 4.91 0.07 -14.58
C ARG A 24 4.43 0.14 -13.15
N GLU A 25 3.40 -0.62 -12.86
CA GLU A 25 2.86 -0.77 -11.51
C GLU A 25 3.06 -2.20 -11.03
N GLY A 26 3.30 -2.32 -9.73
CA GLY A 26 3.52 -3.62 -9.10
C GLY A 26 3.89 -3.51 -7.64
N TRP A 27 4.29 -4.65 -7.09
CA TRP A 27 4.71 -4.79 -5.71
C TRP A 27 6.23 -4.76 -5.60
N GLU A 28 6.72 -3.89 -4.73
CA GLU A 28 8.10 -3.79 -4.32
C GLU A 28 8.24 -4.45 -2.95
N LEU A 29 9.14 -5.42 -2.82
CA LEU A 29 9.43 -6.08 -1.53
C LEU A 29 10.46 -5.31 -0.71
N THR A 30 11.38 -4.65 -1.40
CA THR A 30 12.50 -3.90 -0.83
C THR A 30 12.66 -2.56 -1.55
N PRO A 31 12.70 -1.43 -0.83
CA PRO A 31 13.02 -0.12 -1.39
C PRO A 31 14.33 -0.12 -2.19
N PRO A 32 14.49 0.79 -3.16
CA PRO A 32 15.74 0.91 -3.90
C PRO A 32 16.89 1.23 -2.96
N ARG A 33 18.03 0.55 -3.16
CA ARG A 33 19.26 0.70 -2.37
C ARG A 33 20.45 0.75 -3.30
N GLU A 34 21.38 1.66 -3.02
CA GLU A 34 22.60 1.79 -3.81
C GLU A 34 23.42 0.49 -3.81
N GLY A 35 23.94 0.12 -4.99
CA GLY A 35 24.69 -1.11 -5.21
C GLY A 35 23.84 -2.35 -5.47
N GLU A 36 22.53 -2.32 -5.19
CA GLU A 36 21.61 -3.44 -5.37
C GLU A 36 20.79 -3.33 -6.67
N ILE A 37 20.19 -4.44 -7.09
CA ILE A 37 19.26 -4.47 -8.22
C ILE A 37 17.85 -4.19 -7.70
N TYR A 38 17.19 -3.21 -8.29
CA TYR A 38 15.79 -2.96 -8.02
C TYR A 38 14.89 -4.02 -8.67
N VAL A 39 13.88 -4.49 -7.93
CA VAL A 39 12.96 -5.55 -8.36
C VAL A 39 11.52 -5.12 -8.11
N LEU A 40 10.69 -5.24 -9.15
CA LEU A 40 9.25 -4.98 -9.11
C LEU A 40 8.48 -6.19 -9.64
N PHE A 41 7.53 -6.68 -8.83
CA PHE A 41 6.60 -7.74 -9.21
C PHE A 41 5.36 -7.11 -9.83
N THR A 42 5.28 -7.10 -11.15
CA THR A 42 4.16 -6.47 -11.87
C THR A 42 2.85 -7.23 -11.66
N GLU A 43 1.72 -6.53 -11.73
CA GLU A 43 0.39 -7.17 -11.59
C GLU A 43 0.09 -8.20 -12.67
N ARG A 44 0.76 -8.11 -13.82
CA ARG A 44 0.64 -9.07 -14.92
C ARG A 44 1.40 -10.39 -14.66
N GLY A 45 1.93 -10.58 -13.45
CA GLY A 45 2.72 -11.76 -13.08
C GLY A 45 4.14 -11.78 -13.64
N SER A 46 4.61 -10.66 -14.21
CA SER A 46 5.98 -10.54 -14.72
C SER A 46 6.91 -9.86 -13.71
N LEU A 47 8.21 -10.16 -13.79
CA LEU A 47 9.24 -9.53 -12.98
C LEU A 47 9.94 -8.42 -13.78
N PHE A 48 9.98 -7.21 -13.24
CA PHE A 48 10.81 -6.13 -13.76
C PHE A 48 12.06 -5.98 -12.89
N ARG A 49 13.22 -5.91 -13.54
CA ARG A 49 14.53 -5.76 -12.88
C ARG A 49 15.32 -4.66 -13.55
N THR A 50 15.97 -3.83 -12.75
CA THR A 50 16.88 -2.80 -13.27
C THR A 50 18.33 -3.29 -13.29
N SER A 51 19.23 -2.45 -13.81
CA SER A 51 20.64 -2.53 -13.45
C SER A 51 20.86 -2.13 -11.99
N LYS A 52 22.09 -2.30 -11.48
CA LYS A 52 22.43 -1.82 -10.14
C LYS A 52 22.09 -0.34 -9.97
N VAL A 53 21.46 -0.01 -8.86
CA VAL A 53 21.16 1.35 -8.44
C VAL A 53 22.49 2.03 -8.09
N THR A 54 22.69 3.23 -8.62
CA THR A 54 23.89 4.04 -8.41
C THR A 54 23.65 5.21 -7.49
N GLU A 55 22.40 5.66 -7.35
CA GLU A 55 22.01 6.78 -6.52
C GLU A 55 20.53 6.63 -6.15
N VAL A 56 20.18 6.90 -4.88
CA VAL A 56 18.78 6.96 -4.44
C VAL A 56 18.46 8.40 -4.04
N SER A 57 17.30 8.89 -4.48
CA SER A 57 16.84 10.26 -4.22
C SER A 57 15.41 10.23 -3.68
N GLU A 58 14.93 11.36 -3.16
CA GLU A 58 13.51 11.46 -2.80
C GLU A 58 12.63 11.25 -4.04
N GLY A 59 11.71 10.29 -3.98
CA GLY A 59 10.79 9.98 -5.08
C GLY A 59 11.42 9.35 -6.31
N GLY A 60 12.66 8.84 -6.24
CA GLY A 60 13.29 8.20 -7.41
C GLY A 60 14.62 7.51 -7.13
N PHE A 61 15.18 6.90 -8.17
CA PHE A 61 16.52 6.33 -8.13
C PHE A 61 17.15 6.32 -9.51
N LYS A 62 18.47 6.22 -9.55
CA LYS A 62 19.26 6.15 -10.78
C LYS A 62 19.98 4.82 -10.87
N THR A 63 20.19 4.40 -12.10
CA THR A 63 21.11 3.32 -12.47
C THR A 63 22.12 3.90 -13.44
N ARG A 64 23.13 3.11 -13.83
CA ARG A 64 24.17 3.55 -14.77
C ARG A 64 23.63 4.25 -16.03
N ASN A 65 22.51 3.76 -16.58
CA ASN A 65 22.01 4.19 -17.89
C ASN A 65 20.57 4.72 -17.83
N SER A 66 19.97 4.90 -16.65
CA SER A 66 18.55 5.27 -16.53
C SER A 66 18.20 5.92 -15.21
N VAL A 67 17.22 6.81 -15.28
CA VAL A 67 16.61 7.47 -14.11
C VAL A 67 15.16 7.03 -14.01
N TYR A 68 14.73 6.74 -12.80
CA TYR A 68 13.39 6.28 -12.48
C TYR A 68 12.76 7.20 -11.43
N ARG A 69 11.51 7.57 -11.65
CA ARG A 69 10.63 8.15 -10.64
C ARG A 69 9.80 7.03 -10.02
N ILE A 70 9.62 7.06 -8.70
CA ILE A 70 8.81 6.09 -7.96
C ILE A 70 7.73 6.82 -7.16
N LEU A 71 6.50 6.34 -7.27
CA LEU A 71 5.35 6.79 -6.50
C LEU A 71 4.81 5.61 -5.70
N VAL A 72 4.68 5.77 -4.38
CA VAL A 72 4.06 4.75 -3.52
C VAL A 72 2.54 4.89 -3.63
N LEU A 73 1.87 3.80 -3.99
CA LEU A 73 0.42 3.75 -4.15
C LEU A 73 -0.26 3.15 -2.91
N GLN A 74 0.38 2.16 -2.27
CA GLN A 74 -0.14 1.47 -1.10
C GLN A 74 1.01 0.84 -0.31
N GLU A 75 0.93 0.79 1.01
CA GLU A 75 1.87 0.05 1.86
C GLU A 75 1.16 -1.12 2.56
N GLU A 76 1.68 -2.34 2.45
CA GLU A 76 1.25 -3.45 3.30
C GLU A 76 1.94 -3.28 4.66
N GLY A 77 1.26 -2.55 5.56
CA GLY A 77 1.81 -2.20 6.86
C GLY A 77 0.91 -1.33 7.73
N ASP A 78 -0.01 -0.55 7.13
CA ASP A 78 -1.02 0.18 7.89
C ASP A 78 -2.26 -0.67 8.16
N SER A 79 -2.05 -1.73 8.94
CA SER A 79 -3.10 -2.28 9.80
C SER A 79 -3.01 -1.65 11.20
N SER A 80 -2.86 -0.33 11.29
CA SER A 80 -3.12 0.40 12.52
C SER A 80 -4.64 0.58 12.71
N GLY A 81 -5.28 -0.51 13.16
CA GLY A 81 -6.47 -0.52 14.01
C GLY A 81 -7.62 0.45 13.73
N HIS A 82 -8.46 0.17 12.72
CA HIS A 82 -9.87 0.50 12.84
C HIS A 82 -10.64 -0.73 13.31
N VAL A 83 -10.99 -0.66 14.60
CA VAL A 83 -11.85 -1.57 15.36
C VAL A 83 -12.98 -2.14 14.51
N THR A 84 -13.02 -3.46 14.40
CA THR A 84 -14.26 -4.20 14.11
C THR A 84 -15.21 -3.96 15.27
N GLN A 85 -16.20 -3.09 15.13
CA GLN A 85 -17.35 -3.12 16.03
C GLN A 85 -18.31 -4.19 15.52
N GLU A 86 -18.20 -5.39 16.08
CA GLU A 86 -19.34 -6.30 16.15
C GLU A 86 -20.42 -5.62 17.01
N VAL A 87 -21.45 -5.07 16.38
CA VAL A 87 -22.69 -4.76 17.11
C VAL A 87 -23.52 -6.04 17.15
N THR A 88 -23.20 -6.88 18.14
CA THR A 88 -24.11 -7.94 18.58
C THR A 88 -24.60 -7.55 19.97
N LEU A 89 -25.87 -7.10 20.06
CA LEU A 89 -26.68 -7.24 21.26
C LEU A 89 -28.16 -7.20 20.87
N ALA A 90 -28.65 -8.38 20.52
CA ALA A 90 -30.06 -8.67 20.53
C ALA A 90 -30.58 -8.73 21.98
N GLN A 91 -31.69 -8.02 22.21
CA GLN A 91 -32.78 -8.25 23.16
C GLN A 91 -32.47 -8.37 24.66
N SER A 92 -33.18 -7.53 25.44
CA SER A 92 -33.85 -8.02 26.65
C SER A 92 -35.14 -7.23 26.89
N GLN A 93 -36.23 -7.99 26.87
CA GLN A 93 -37.57 -7.63 27.32
C GLN A 93 -37.59 -7.35 28.84
N MET A 94 -38.59 -6.59 29.26
CA MET A 94 -39.50 -6.83 30.41
C MET A 94 -39.72 -5.58 31.26
N ALA A 95 -41.00 -5.22 31.33
CA ALA A 95 -41.58 -4.20 32.17
C ALA A 95 -41.33 -4.44 33.67
N PRO A 96 -41.58 -3.42 34.49
CA PRO A 96 -42.35 -3.67 35.69
C PRO A 96 -43.51 -2.68 35.88
N SER A 97 -44.71 -3.20 36.10
CA SER A 97 -45.69 -2.64 37.06
C SER A 97 -45.63 -3.55 38.28
N PRO A 98 -45.73 -3.07 39.54
CA PRO A 98 -47.00 -2.64 40.17
C PRO A 98 -46.76 -1.66 41.36
N PRO A 99 -47.57 -1.54 42.44
CA PRO A 99 -49.02 -1.66 42.61
C PRO A 99 -49.68 -0.36 43.15
N ASP A 100 -51.01 -0.41 43.12
CA ASP A 100 -52.01 0.44 43.76
C ASP A 100 -51.87 0.52 45.30
N GLN A 101 -51.97 1.73 45.87
CA GLN A 101 -52.40 1.93 47.26
C GLN A 101 -53.34 3.15 47.34
N GLY A 102 -54.63 2.87 47.29
CA GLY A 102 -55.65 3.77 47.81
C GLY A 102 -55.83 3.67 49.33
N THR A 103 -56.31 4.78 49.90
CA THR A 103 -57.36 4.85 50.94
C THR A 103 -56.95 5.07 52.43
N LYS A 104 -57.31 6.29 52.89
CA LYS A 104 -57.87 6.70 54.21
C LYS A 104 -57.08 6.45 55.50
N ARG A 105 -56.82 7.53 56.25
CA ARG A 105 -57.75 8.07 57.27
C ARG A 105 -57.38 9.51 57.63
#